data_AF-A0A3B1APW8-F1
#
_entry.id   AF-A0A3B1APW8-F1
#
_cell.length_a   1.000
_cell.length_b   1.000
_cell.length_c   1.000
_cell.angle_alpha   90.00
_cell.angle_beta   90.00
_cell.angle_gamma   90.00
#
_symmetry.space_group_name_H-M   'P 1'
#
loop_
_entity.id
_entity.type
_entity.pdbx_description
1 polymer ?
#
loop_
_entity_poly.entity_id
_entity_poly.type
_entity_poly.pdbx_seq_one_letter_code
_entity_poly.pdbx_strand_id
1 'polypeptide(L)'
;MKFSLKKISLYLLLVMSFSGANSYSAEPATDLLKKKLSKSVKNLYLGKHGLEYPYDQSALDRCLKEQYQPCLRVYNKAKKAKENILSMPSDAALSAILNLIQESCNSEDEIQANYVCHGSIMALYFYNDKNHDTKILSTIKGYNKTIKNIIFNNGFSWFHNRANKNDWANYLTSEDISWDHEGSKKEVINIFLSSPASDSLWPKH
;
A
#
# COMPACT_ATOMS: atom_id res chain seq x y z
N MET A 1 29.94 -57.07 48.77
CA MET A 1 30.59 -56.36 47.64
C MET A 1 29.73 -55.17 47.25
N LYS A 2 30.34 -53.99 47.25
CA LYS A 2 29.70 -52.67 47.16
C LYS A 2 29.30 -52.38 45.71
N PHE A 3 28.01 -52.07 45.49
CA PHE A 3 27.51 -51.56 44.21
C PHE A 3 27.96 -50.10 44.03
N SER A 4 28.66 -49.84 42.93
CA SER A 4 29.14 -48.52 42.54
C SER A 4 28.03 -47.69 41.87
N LEU A 5 27.23 -46.98 42.68
CA LEU A 5 26.37 -45.87 42.23
C LEU A 5 27.22 -44.63 41.92
N LYS A 6 27.97 -44.64 40.82
CA LYS A 6 28.62 -43.43 40.28
C LYS A 6 28.69 -43.52 38.77
N LYS A 7 27.54 -43.48 38.08
CA LYS A 7 27.45 -43.21 36.63
C LYS A 7 26.03 -42.98 36.10
N ILE A 8 25.13 -42.45 36.93
CA ILE A 8 23.79 -42.00 36.48
C ILE A 8 23.53 -40.62 37.09
N SER A 9 24.37 -39.64 36.74
CA SER A 9 24.13 -38.24 37.13
C SER A 9 24.83 -37.26 36.18
N LEU A 10 24.80 -37.58 34.89
CA LEU A 10 25.25 -36.63 33.85
C LEU A 10 24.31 -36.57 32.63
N TYR A 11 23.48 -37.58 32.40
CA TYR A 11 22.55 -37.60 31.26
C TYR A 11 21.16 -37.02 31.55
N LEU A 12 20.79 -36.78 32.81
CA LEU A 12 19.49 -36.18 33.17
C LEU A 12 19.50 -34.64 33.27
N LEU A 13 20.67 -34.02 33.14
CA LEU A 13 20.82 -32.55 33.17
C LEU A 13 20.92 -31.91 31.77
N LEU A 14 20.91 -32.72 30.70
CA LEU A 14 21.07 -32.24 29.32
C LEU A 14 19.77 -32.19 28.50
N VAL A 15 18.61 -32.47 29.12
CA VAL A 15 17.30 -32.50 28.44
C VAL A 15 16.36 -31.39 28.95
N MET A 16 16.82 -30.45 29.80
CA MET A 16 15.97 -29.37 30.34
C MET A 16 16.40 -27.94 30.00
N SER A 17 17.20 -27.72 28.95
CA SER A 17 17.66 -26.38 28.55
C SER A 17 17.26 -25.93 27.14
N PHE A 18 16.34 -26.64 26.47
CA PHE A 18 15.73 -26.17 25.21
C PHE A 18 14.21 -25.97 25.30
N SER A 19 13.72 -25.57 26.47
CA SER A 19 12.38 -24.98 26.64
C SER A 19 12.47 -23.53 27.06
N GLY A 20 13.53 -22.83 26.63
CA GLY A 20 13.52 -21.38 26.54
C GLY A 20 12.62 -21.01 25.39
N ALA A 21 11.36 -20.70 25.70
CA ALA A 21 10.44 -20.03 24.80
C ALA A 21 11.16 -18.82 24.17
N ASN A 22 11.63 -18.98 22.94
CA ASN A 22 11.78 -17.86 22.03
C ASN A 22 10.37 -17.45 21.63
N SER A 23 9.65 -16.86 22.57
CA SER A 23 8.67 -15.82 22.29
C SER A 23 9.44 -14.60 21.80
N TYR A 24 10.14 -14.74 20.67
CA TYR A 24 10.47 -13.58 19.85
C TYR A 24 9.11 -13.07 19.38
N SER A 25 8.54 -12.15 20.16
CA SER A 25 7.47 -11.29 19.69
C SER A 25 7.89 -10.79 18.31
N ALA A 26 7.10 -11.14 17.30
CA ALA A 26 7.30 -10.72 15.92
C ALA A 26 7.00 -9.22 15.71
N GLU A 27 6.89 -8.42 16.78
CA GLU A 27 6.41 -7.03 16.75
C GLU A 27 7.41 -5.97 16.23
N PRO A 28 8.75 -6.09 16.29
CA PRO A 28 9.60 -4.95 15.88
C PRO A 28 9.70 -4.77 14.35
N ALA A 29 9.55 -5.85 13.57
CA ALA A 29 9.65 -5.79 12.12
C ALA A 29 8.39 -5.21 11.46
N THR A 30 7.21 -5.51 12.02
CA THR A 30 5.91 -5.04 11.51
C THR A 30 5.69 -3.55 11.77
N ASP A 31 6.08 -3.07 12.95
CA ASP A 31 5.92 -1.65 13.31
C ASP A 31 6.86 -0.73 12.53
N LEU A 32 8.12 -1.16 12.34
CA LEU A 32 9.08 -0.42 11.54
C LEU A 32 8.64 -0.34 10.07
N LEU A 33 8.13 -1.46 9.52
CA LEU A 33 7.58 -1.52 8.17
C LEU A 33 6.40 -0.56 8.03
N LYS A 34 5.43 -0.62 8.95
CA LYS A 34 4.24 0.23 8.97
C LYS A 34 4.61 1.72 9.04
N LYS A 35 5.55 2.09 9.91
CA LYS A 35 6.04 3.48 10.03
C LYS A 35 6.73 3.98 8.76
N LYS A 36 7.60 3.16 8.16
CA LYS A 36 8.28 3.51 6.89
C LYS A 36 7.28 3.63 5.74
N LEU A 37 6.29 2.73 5.66
CA LEU A 37 5.23 2.78 4.66
C LEU A 37 4.32 3.99 4.84
N SER A 38 3.82 4.24 6.05
CA SER A 38 2.97 5.40 6.37
C SER A 38 3.62 6.72 5.93
N LYS A 39 4.91 6.91 6.23
CA LYS A 39 5.67 8.08 5.75
C LYS A 39 5.78 8.11 4.23
N SER A 40 5.99 6.97 3.59
CA SER A 40 6.17 6.89 2.14
C SER A 40 4.85 7.19 1.41
N VAL A 41 3.74 6.56 1.79
CA VAL A 41 2.43 6.80 1.18
C VAL A 41 1.96 8.25 1.38
N LYS A 42 2.19 8.83 2.58
CA LYS A 42 1.94 10.26 2.82
C LYS A 42 2.74 11.15 1.85
N ASN A 43 4.04 10.88 1.70
CA ASN A 43 4.89 11.65 0.78
C ASN A 43 4.52 11.43 -0.69
N LEU A 44 3.99 10.26 -1.04
CA LEU A 44 3.46 9.98 -2.38
C LEU A 44 2.24 10.88 -2.67
N TYR A 45 1.31 10.96 -1.72
CA TYR A 45 0.12 11.81 -1.83
C TYR A 45 0.47 13.31 -1.88
N LEU A 46 1.22 13.79 -0.88
CA LEU A 46 1.63 15.20 -0.80
C LEU A 46 2.55 15.60 -1.95
N GLY A 47 3.34 14.66 -2.44
CA GLY A 47 4.16 14.83 -3.63
C GLY A 47 3.29 15.13 -4.84
N LYS A 48 2.37 14.22 -5.18
CA LYS A 48 1.52 14.35 -6.37
C LYS A 48 0.59 15.57 -6.33
N HIS A 49 0.05 15.92 -5.17
CA HIS A 49 -0.92 17.03 -5.03
C HIS A 49 -0.27 18.34 -4.57
N GLY A 50 1.06 18.40 -4.50
CA GLY A 50 1.76 19.64 -4.25
C GLY A 50 1.65 20.58 -5.46
N LEU A 51 1.47 21.88 -5.23
CA LEU A 51 1.42 22.89 -6.30
C LEU A 51 2.64 22.83 -7.22
N GLU A 52 3.79 22.48 -6.67
CA GLU A 52 5.08 22.43 -7.37
C GLU A 52 5.36 21.09 -8.07
N TYR A 53 4.44 20.13 -8.04
CA TYR A 53 4.70 18.82 -8.64
C TYR A 53 4.66 18.89 -10.17
N PRO A 54 5.66 18.32 -10.89
CA PRO A 54 5.62 18.25 -12.34
C PRO A 54 4.67 17.13 -12.79
N TYR A 55 3.46 17.52 -13.21
CA TYR A 55 2.39 16.59 -13.59
C TYR A 55 2.64 15.83 -14.90
N ASP A 56 3.56 16.30 -15.73
CA ASP A 56 3.97 15.65 -16.98
C ASP A 56 5.49 15.76 -17.21
N GLN A 57 5.96 15.07 -18.27
CA GLN A 57 7.38 15.05 -18.62
C GLN A 57 7.90 16.43 -19.02
N SER A 58 7.11 17.25 -19.72
CA SER A 58 7.51 18.59 -20.16
C SER A 58 7.73 19.53 -18.97
N ALA A 59 6.85 19.46 -17.97
CA ALA A 59 6.98 20.17 -16.71
C ALA A 59 8.22 19.72 -15.95
N LEU A 60 8.48 18.41 -15.87
CA LEU A 60 9.67 17.87 -15.22
C LEU A 60 10.96 18.32 -15.92
N ASP A 61 11.01 18.24 -17.25
CA ASP A 61 12.15 18.65 -18.06
C ASP A 61 12.46 20.13 -17.85
N ARG A 62 11.41 20.96 -17.74
CA ARG A 62 11.54 22.38 -17.39
C ARG A 62 12.11 22.57 -15.99
N CYS A 63 11.58 21.87 -14.98
CA CYS A 63 12.10 21.94 -13.62
C CYS A 63 13.59 21.55 -13.53
N LEU A 64 14.00 20.53 -14.30
CA LEU A 64 15.39 20.07 -14.38
C LEU A 64 16.28 21.10 -15.09
N LYS A 65 15.85 21.60 -16.25
CA LYS A 65 16.59 22.60 -17.06
C LYS A 65 16.79 23.90 -16.29
N GLU A 66 15.76 24.37 -15.60
CA GLU A 66 15.77 25.63 -14.84
C GLU A 66 16.31 25.46 -13.41
N GLN A 67 16.64 24.23 -13.00
CA GLN A 67 17.06 23.89 -11.63
C GLN A 67 16.10 24.42 -10.55
N TYR A 68 14.80 24.44 -10.85
CA TYR A 68 13.79 25.05 -9.98
C TYR A 68 13.56 24.22 -8.71
N GLN A 69 14.19 24.66 -7.61
CA GLN A 69 14.30 23.89 -6.38
C GLN A 69 12.97 23.48 -5.71
N PRO A 70 11.91 24.31 -5.70
CA PRO A 70 10.61 23.90 -5.16
C PRO A 70 10.06 22.66 -5.88
N CYS A 71 10.02 22.68 -7.20
CA CYS A 71 9.58 21.54 -8.01
C CYS A 71 10.45 20.30 -7.80
N LEU A 72 11.78 20.45 -7.92
CA LEU A 72 12.71 19.34 -7.74
C LEU A 72 12.60 18.70 -6.35
N ARG A 73 12.33 19.49 -5.30
CA ARG A 73 12.14 18.97 -3.94
C ARG A 73 10.89 18.11 -3.82
N VAL A 74 9.75 18.57 -4.37
CA VAL A 74 8.50 17.81 -4.32
C VAL A 74 8.60 16.54 -5.17
N TYR A 75 9.14 16.66 -6.39
CA TYR A 75 9.43 15.52 -7.27
C TYR A 75 10.31 14.46 -6.58
N ASN A 76 11.45 14.87 -6.01
CA ASN A 76 12.37 13.93 -5.35
C ASN A 76 11.76 13.28 -4.10
N LYS A 77 10.88 13.97 -3.36
CA LYS A 77 10.13 13.36 -2.24
C LYS A 77 9.19 12.26 -2.73
N ALA A 78 8.44 12.50 -3.81
CA ALA A 78 7.55 11.52 -4.40
C ALA A 78 8.32 10.33 -4.99
N LYS A 79 9.43 10.60 -5.71
CA LYS A 79 10.32 9.59 -6.26
C LYS A 79 10.88 8.68 -5.18
N LYS A 80 11.45 9.25 -4.11
CA LYS A 80 11.97 8.49 -2.97
C LYS A 80 10.88 7.70 -2.23
N ALA A 81 9.66 8.23 -2.16
CA ALA A 81 8.52 7.50 -1.60
C ALA A 81 8.17 6.25 -2.42
N LYS A 82 8.09 6.38 -3.75
CA LYS A 82 7.91 5.25 -4.69
C LYS A 82 9.02 4.21 -4.52
N GLU A 83 10.29 4.63 -4.54
CA GLU A 83 11.45 3.74 -4.34
C GLU A 83 11.39 2.99 -3.00
N ASN A 84 10.99 3.68 -1.92
CA ASN A 84 10.84 3.04 -0.61
C ASN A 84 9.73 1.98 -0.57
N ILE A 85 8.60 2.22 -1.26
CA ILE A 85 7.51 1.24 -1.35
C ILE A 85 7.97 0.02 -2.16
N LEU A 86 8.60 0.26 -3.32
CA LEU A 86 9.00 -0.80 -4.26
C LEU A 86 10.23 -1.61 -3.81
N SER A 87 11.03 -1.08 -2.88
CA SER A 87 12.19 -1.81 -2.31
C SER A 87 11.81 -2.82 -1.22
N MET A 88 10.55 -2.85 -0.79
CA MET A 88 10.07 -3.80 0.21
C MET A 88 9.60 -5.11 -0.44
N PRO A 89 9.56 -6.23 0.30
CA PRO A 89 8.96 -7.45 -0.20
C PRO A 89 7.50 -7.21 -0.61
N SER A 90 7.18 -7.45 -1.88
CA SER A 90 5.92 -6.99 -2.50
C SER A 90 4.67 -7.41 -1.74
N ASP A 91 4.57 -8.68 -1.34
CA ASP A 91 3.39 -9.20 -0.64
C ASP A 91 3.22 -8.59 0.76
N ALA A 92 4.32 -8.38 1.47
CA ALA A 92 4.33 -7.77 2.80
C ALA A 92 3.97 -6.28 2.71
N ALA A 93 4.53 -5.57 1.73
CA ALA A 93 4.23 -4.18 1.48
C ALA A 93 2.77 -3.97 1.08
N LEU A 94 2.23 -4.83 0.21
CA LEU A 94 0.82 -4.81 -0.17
C LEU A 94 -0.10 -5.06 1.03
N SER A 95 0.18 -6.09 1.85
CA SER A 95 -0.59 -6.34 3.09
C SER A 95 -0.60 -5.12 3.99
N ALA A 96 0.56 -4.51 4.21
CA ALA A 96 0.68 -3.34 5.08
C ALA A 96 -0.02 -2.10 4.49
N ILE A 97 0.02 -1.90 3.17
CA ILE A 97 -0.73 -0.82 2.49
C ILE A 97 -2.24 -1.01 2.66
N LEU A 98 -2.75 -2.23 2.47
CA LEU A 98 -4.15 -2.53 2.68
C LEU A 98 -4.56 -2.24 4.14
N ASN A 99 -3.77 -2.70 5.11
CA ASN A 99 -4.01 -2.38 6.52
C ASN A 99 -4.00 -0.86 6.79
N LEU A 100 -3.07 -0.12 6.19
CA LEU A 100 -3.04 1.34 6.31
C LEU A 100 -4.31 1.99 5.76
N ILE A 101 -4.88 1.50 4.65
CA ILE A 101 -6.17 1.98 4.13
C ILE A 101 -7.26 1.76 5.19
N GLN A 102 -7.36 0.54 5.74
CA GLN A 102 -8.40 0.23 6.71
C GLN A 102 -8.32 1.09 7.98
N GLU A 103 -7.11 1.34 8.48
CA GLU A 103 -6.88 2.10 9.71
C GLU A 103 -7.04 3.61 9.48
N SER A 104 -6.41 4.16 8.43
CA SER A 104 -6.32 5.60 8.24
C SER A 104 -7.56 6.21 7.58
N CYS A 105 -8.27 5.47 6.72
CA CYS A 105 -9.49 5.97 6.09
C CYS A 105 -10.71 5.96 7.02
N ASN A 106 -10.60 5.35 8.21
CA ASN A 106 -11.62 5.37 9.27
C ASN A 106 -11.26 6.30 10.43
N SER A 107 -10.09 6.96 10.38
CA SER A 107 -9.59 7.75 11.51
C SER A 107 -10.29 9.11 11.61
N GLU A 108 -10.62 9.52 12.83
CA GLU A 108 -11.20 10.82 13.15
C GLU A 108 -10.16 11.96 13.15
N ASP A 109 -8.86 11.66 13.24
CA ASP A 109 -7.78 12.65 13.03
C ASP A 109 -7.67 13.00 11.54
N GLU A 110 -8.34 14.09 11.15
CA GLU A 110 -8.67 14.36 9.76
C GLU A 110 -7.45 14.58 8.87
N ILE A 111 -6.45 15.38 9.27
CA ILE A 111 -5.46 15.84 8.29
C ILE A 111 -4.40 14.78 7.99
N GLN A 112 -3.77 14.23 9.03
CA GLN A 112 -2.67 13.28 8.83
C GLN A 112 -3.18 11.93 8.35
N ALA A 113 -4.30 11.46 8.89
CA ALA A 113 -4.85 10.18 8.47
C ALA A 113 -5.36 10.25 7.03
N ASN A 114 -5.95 11.37 6.58
CA ASN A 114 -6.36 11.53 5.19
C ASN A 114 -5.18 11.42 4.22
N TYR A 115 -4.03 12.04 4.51
CA TYR A 115 -2.86 11.93 3.64
C TYR A 115 -2.32 10.49 3.55
N VAL A 116 -2.37 9.75 4.66
CA VAL A 116 -1.98 8.33 4.68
C VAL A 116 -3.00 7.48 3.93
N CYS A 117 -4.30 7.71 4.13
CA CYS A 117 -5.40 7.02 3.47
C CYS A 117 -5.28 7.15 1.95
N HIS A 118 -5.34 8.37 1.43
CA HIS A 118 -5.29 8.62 -0.01
C HIS A 118 -3.95 8.20 -0.62
N GLY A 119 -2.84 8.40 0.09
CA GLY A 119 -1.53 7.91 -0.34
C GLY A 119 -1.47 6.38 -0.46
N SER A 120 -2.12 5.66 0.47
CA SER A 120 -2.16 4.19 0.47
C SER A 120 -3.02 3.67 -0.68
N ILE A 121 -4.15 4.33 -0.97
CA ILE A 121 -4.98 4.02 -2.13
C ILE A 121 -4.20 4.26 -3.43
N MET A 122 -3.47 5.38 -3.54
CA MET A 122 -2.61 5.66 -4.69
C MET A 122 -1.53 4.59 -4.89
N ALA A 123 -0.95 4.07 -3.79
CA ALA A 123 0.10 3.06 -3.84
C ALA A 123 -0.38 1.71 -4.39
N LEU A 124 -1.69 1.43 -4.42
CA LEU A 124 -2.24 0.24 -5.08
C LEU A 124 -1.86 0.16 -6.56
N TYR A 125 -1.60 1.31 -7.21
CA TYR A 125 -1.14 1.38 -8.61
C TYR A 125 0.10 0.51 -8.89
N PHE A 126 0.98 0.33 -7.90
CA PHE A 126 2.23 -0.42 -8.03
C PHE A 126 2.05 -1.94 -8.00
N TYR A 127 0.87 -2.45 -7.64
CA TYR A 127 0.59 -3.87 -7.47
C TYR A 127 -0.47 -4.29 -8.49
N ASN A 128 -0.03 -4.75 -9.67
CA ASN A 128 -0.90 -4.95 -10.83
C ASN A 128 -0.84 -6.35 -11.43
N ASP A 129 -0.08 -7.29 -10.87
CA ASP A 129 -0.19 -8.69 -11.30
C ASP A 129 -1.48 -9.34 -10.78
N LYS A 130 -1.85 -10.48 -11.37
CA LYS A 130 -3.11 -11.17 -11.06
C LYS A 130 -3.24 -11.55 -9.60
N ASN A 131 -2.16 -11.98 -8.94
CA ASN A 131 -2.21 -12.45 -7.55
C ASN A 131 -2.42 -11.26 -6.60
N HIS A 132 -1.69 -10.18 -6.81
CA HIS A 132 -1.90 -8.94 -6.05
C HIS A 132 -3.29 -8.37 -6.29
N ASP A 133 -3.77 -8.37 -7.52
CA ASP A 133 -5.08 -7.82 -7.85
C ASP A 133 -6.23 -8.61 -7.22
N THR A 134 -6.14 -9.96 -7.21
CA THR A 134 -7.07 -10.82 -6.47
C THR A 134 -7.04 -10.51 -4.98
N LYS A 135 -5.85 -10.34 -4.39
CA LYS A 135 -5.71 -9.99 -2.97
C LYS A 135 -6.36 -8.63 -2.67
N ILE A 136 -6.08 -7.60 -3.46
CA ILE A 136 -6.66 -6.26 -3.32
C ILE A 136 -8.19 -6.32 -3.38
N LEU A 137 -8.75 -7.00 -4.38
CA LEU A 137 -10.21 -7.15 -4.51
C LEU A 137 -10.81 -7.86 -3.30
N SER A 138 -10.20 -8.97 -2.87
CA SER A 138 -10.69 -9.75 -1.73
C SER A 138 -10.69 -8.95 -0.42
N THR A 139 -9.64 -8.16 -0.18
CA THR A 139 -9.54 -7.33 1.03
C THR A 139 -10.52 -6.16 0.99
N ILE A 140 -10.65 -5.46 -0.15
CA ILE A 140 -11.57 -4.33 -0.28
C ILE A 140 -13.03 -4.75 -0.13
N LYS A 141 -13.40 -5.95 -0.59
CA LYS A 141 -14.74 -6.54 -0.34
C LYS A 141 -15.10 -6.59 1.15
N GLY A 142 -14.11 -6.85 2.00
CA GLY A 142 -14.26 -6.95 3.46
C GLY A 142 -14.28 -5.61 4.19
N TYR A 143 -14.02 -4.49 3.52
CA TYR A 143 -14.07 -3.17 4.16
C TYR A 143 -15.52 -2.70 4.38
N ASN A 144 -15.68 -1.76 5.32
CA ASN A 144 -16.96 -1.11 5.55
C ASN A 144 -17.32 -0.16 4.39
N LYS A 145 -18.59 0.26 4.34
CA LYS A 145 -19.11 1.15 3.28
C LYS A 145 -18.35 2.47 3.21
N THR A 146 -17.98 3.06 4.35
CA THR A 146 -17.24 4.33 4.42
C THR A 146 -15.90 4.25 3.66
N ILE A 147 -15.09 3.23 3.94
CA ILE A 147 -13.81 3.04 3.24
C ILE A 147 -14.05 2.76 1.76
N LYS A 148 -15.03 1.90 1.41
CA LYS A 148 -15.36 1.61 0.01
C LYS A 148 -15.71 2.90 -0.75
N ASN A 149 -16.54 3.77 -0.19
CA ASN A 149 -16.87 5.05 -0.79
C ASN A 149 -15.61 5.90 -1.05
N ILE A 150 -14.73 6.01 -0.06
CA ILE A 150 -13.45 6.74 -0.22
C ILE A 150 -12.61 6.12 -1.34
N ILE A 151 -12.47 4.80 -1.38
CA ILE A 151 -11.66 4.11 -2.39
C ILE A 151 -12.16 4.38 -3.81
N PHE A 152 -13.49 4.33 -4.02
CA PHE A 152 -14.07 4.36 -5.37
C PHE A 152 -14.47 5.75 -5.87
N ASN A 153 -14.72 6.70 -4.97
CA ASN A 153 -15.06 8.08 -5.37
C ASN A 153 -13.84 8.96 -5.60
N ASN A 154 -12.63 8.50 -5.24
CA ASN A 154 -11.41 9.22 -5.55
C ASN A 154 -10.83 8.70 -6.86
N GLY A 155 -10.81 9.54 -7.90
CA GLY A 155 -10.34 9.28 -9.27
C GLY A 155 -8.84 8.96 -9.40
N PHE A 156 -8.36 8.01 -8.61
CA PHE A 156 -6.96 7.61 -8.59
C PHE A 156 -6.63 6.68 -9.76
N SER A 157 -5.41 6.81 -10.25
CA SER A 157 -4.92 6.08 -11.43
C SER A 157 -4.85 4.55 -11.25
N TRP A 158 -5.02 4.02 -10.02
CA TRP A 158 -4.87 2.59 -9.76
C TRP A 158 -5.91 1.73 -10.48
N PHE A 159 -7.12 2.27 -10.75
CA PHE A 159 -8.16 1.59 -11.54
C PHE A 159 -7.69 1.20 -12.96
N HIS A 160 -6.81 2.01 -13.55
CA HIS A 160 -6.36 1.81 -14.94
C HIS A 160 -5.35 0.67 -15.11
N ASN A 161 -4.77 0.18 -14.01
CA ASN A 161 -3.66 -0.78 -14.02
C ASN A 161 -4.02 -2.07 -13.26
N ARG A 162 -5.20 -2.62 -13.54
CA ARG A 162 -5.76 -3.81 -12.87
C ARG A 162 -5.70 -5.00 -13.82
N ALA A 163 -5.31 -6.17 -13.34
CA ALA A 163 -5.18 -7.37 -14.16
C ALA A 163 -6.52 -8.11 -14.33
N ASN A 164 -7.34 -8.15 -13.29
CA ASN A 164 -8.61 -8.87 -13.25
C ASN A 164 -9.79 -7.91 -13.48
N LYS A 165 -9.74 -7.18 -14.60
CA LYS A 165 -10.69 -6.12 -14.98
C LYS A 165 -12.17 -6.51 -14.87
N ASN A 166 -12.52 -7.68 -15.37
CA ASN A 166 -13.89 -8.17 -15.34
C ASN A 166 -14.40 -8.43 -13.91
N ASP A 167 -13.53 -8.95 -13.03
CA ASP A 167 -13.91 -9.23 -11.64
C ASP A 167 -14.21 -7.94 -10.88
N TRP A 168 -13.40 -6.89 -11.12
CA TRP A 168 -13.66 -5.56 -10.59
C TRP A 168 -14.95 -4.95 -11.11
N ALA A 169 -15.19 -5.00 -12.42
CA ALA A 169 -16.42 -4.51 -13.03
C ALA A 169 -17.65 -5.23 -12.46
N ASN A 170 -17.61 -6.56 -12.38
CA ASN A 170 -18.68 -7.39 -11.82
C ASN A 170 -18.92 -7.13 -10.33
N TYR A 171 -17.87 -6.85 -9.57
CA TYR A 171 -18.00 -6.47 -8.17
C TYR A 171 -18.75 -5.14 -8.04
N LEU A 172 -18.35 -4.12 -8.81
CA LEU A 172 -18.90 -2.77 -8.73
C LEU A 172 -20.35 -2.67 -9.24
N THR A 173 -20.84 -3.60 -10.06
CA THR A 173 -22.25 -3.59 -10.48
C THR A 173 -23.21 -3.84 -9.31
N SER A 174 -22.81 -4.66 -8.34
CA SER A 174 -23.66 -5.11 -7.23
C SER A 174 -23.35 -4.47 -5.88
N GLU A 175 -22.15 -3.93 -5.69
CA GLU A 175 -21.73 -3.33 -4.43
C GLU A 175 -22.48 -2.02 -4.11
N ASP A 176 -22.80 -1.82 -2.83
CA ASP A 176 -23.48 -0.63 -2.31
C ASP A 176 -22.48 0.49 -1.98
N ILE A 177 -22.09 1.23 -3.01
CA ILE A 177 -21.26 2.43 -2.90
C ILE A 177 -22.15 3.67 -3.03
N SER A 178 -22.00 4.62 -2.12
CA SER A 178 -22.60 5.95 -2.23
C SER A 178 -21.76 6.80 -3.17
N TRP A 179 -22.09 6.77 -4.46
CA TRP A 179 -21.38 7.52 -5.49
C TRP A 179 -21.57 9.02 -5.34
N ASP A 180 -20.50 9.80 -5.49
CA ASP A 180 -20.51 11.25 -5.25
C ASP A 180 -21.40 12.02 -6.26
N HIS A 181 -21.59 11.50 -7.46
CA HIS A 181 -22.45 12.12 -8.48
C HIS A 181 -23.09 11.08 -9.41
N GLU A 182 -24.12 11.53 -10.14
CA GLU A 182 -24.76 10.73 -11.17
C GLU A 182 -23.75 10.38 -12.27
N GLY A 183 -23.62 9.09 -12.58
CA GLY A 183 -22.69 8.60 -13.61
C GLY A 183 -21.36 8.03 -13.10
N SER A 184 -20.88 8.38 -11.90
CA SER A 184 -19.55 7.94 -11.42
C SER A 184 -19.40 6.42 -11.41
N LYS A 185 -20.46 5.69 -11.01
CA LYS A 185 -20.50 4.22 -11.06
C LYS A 185 -20.17 3.69 -12.45
N LYS A 186 -20.82 4.25 -13.47
CA LYS A 186 -20.64 3.83 -14.87
C LYS A 186 -19.25 4.18 -15.36
N GLU A 187 -18.73 5.35 -15.02
CA GLU A 187 -17.38 5.78 -15.37
C GLU A 187 -16.32 4.84 -14.79
N VAL A 188 -16.38 4.55 -13.50
CA VAL A 188 -15.43 3.65 -12.84
C VAL A 188 -15.50 2.24 -13.44
N ILE A 189 -16.70 1.67 -13.63
CA ILE A 189 -16.87 0.37 -14.30
C ILE A 189 -16.26 0.39 -15.70
N ASN A 190 -16.49 1.45 -16.49
CA ASN A 190 -15.94 1.59 -17.82
C ASN A 190 -14.40 1.67 -17.80
N ILE A 191 -13.79 2.30 -16.80
CA ILE A 191 -12.32 2.33 -16.65
C ILE A 191 -11.77 0.91 -16.54
N PHE A 192 -12.41 0.05 -15.75
CA PHE A 192 -12.00 -1.35 -15.65
C PHE A 192 -12.19 -2.09 -16.98
N LEU A 193 -13.28 -1.87 -17.71
CA LEU A 193 -13.60 -2.62 -18.93
C LEU A 193 -12.85 -2.16 -20.20
N SER A 194 -12.26 -0.95 -20.21
CA SER A 194 -11.51 -0.40 -21.36
C SER A 194 -10.05 -0.90 -21.42
N SER A 195 -9.41 -0.97 -22.60
CA SER A 195 -7.97 -1.35 -22.75
C SER A 195 -7.22 -0.52 -23.83
N PRO A 196 -5.91 -0.20 -23.70
CA PRO A 196 -5.06 -0.19 -22.51
C PRO A 196 -4.71 1.24 -22.03
N ALA A 197 -4.08 1.28 -20.85
CA ALA A 197 -3.57 2.44 -20.13
C ALA A 197 -2.85 3.45 -21.06
N SER A 198 -3.40 4.66 -21.17
CA SER A 198 -2.60 5.79 -21.65
C SER A 198 -1.44 6.01 -20.68
N ASP A 199 -0.32 6.44 -21.24
CA ASP A 199 0.98 6.55 -20.60
C ASP A 199 0.93 6.96 -19.12
N SER A 200 1.77 6.28 -18.33
CA SER A 200 1.87 6.45 -16.89
C SER A 200 1.76 7.92 -16.48
N LEU A 201 0.75 8.24 -15.65
CA LEU A 201 0.63 9.52 -14.93
C LEU A 201 1.81 9.79 -13.97
N TRP A 202 2.77 8.87 -13.91
CA TRP A 202 4.06 9.02 -13.31
C TRP A 202 5.10 9.04 -14.43
N PRO A 203 5.97 10.06 -14.53
CA PRO A 203 7.10 10.04 -15.45
C PRO A 203 7.86 8.70 -15.31
N LYS A 204 8.24 8.08 -16.43
CA LYS A 204 8.91 6.78 -16.46
C LYS A 204 10.36 6.88 -15.95
N HIS A 205 10.56 7.13 -14.66
CA HIS A 205 11.87 7.12 -13.99
C HIS A 205 11.79 6.54 -12.58
#